data_AF-A0A529FKD7-F1
#
_entry.id   AF-A0A529FKD7-F1
#
_cell.length_a   1.000
_cell.length_b   1.000
_cell.length_c   1.000
_cell.angle_alpha   90.00
_cell.angle_beta   90.00
_cell.angle_gamma   90.00
#
_symmetry.space_group_name_H-M   'P 1'
#
loop_
_entity.id
_entity.type
_entity.pdbx_description
1 polymer ?
#
loop_
_entity_poly.entity_id
_entity_poly.type
_entity_poly.pdbx_seq_one_letter_code
_entity_poly.pdbx_strand_id
1 'polypeptide(L)'
;VPKRGELTEADGAILDHAVEALATARKAMAEQGIHLALAAIFGVVAEADRYFASQEPWALRKTDPVRMETVLWTTAELVRRVTVLCQPFIPGSAAKLLDLLAVPADKRNFEHVHADHALVPGTALPAPEGVFPRYVEQDAKA
;
A
#
# COMPACT_ATOMS: atom_id res chain seq x y z
N VAL A 1 -9.01 -3.56 10.42
CA VAL A 1 -7.66 -4.07 10.13
C VAL A 1 -7.60 -5.52 10.61
N PRO A 2 -7.26 -6.48 9.73
CA PRO A 2 -7.14 -7.90 10.08
C PRO A 2 -6.10 -8.17 11.17
N LYS A 3 -6.12 -9.37 11.77
CA LYS A 3 -5.08 -9.75 12.73
C LYS A 3 -3.75 -9.94 12.02
N ARG A 4 -2.68 -9.57 12.73
CA ARG A 4 -1.30 -9.84 12.32
C ARG A 4 -0.83 -11.09 13.06
N GLY A 5 -0.79 -12.23 12.36
CA GLY A 5 -0.12 -13.44 12.83
C GLY A 5 1.39 -13.38 12.60
N GLU A 6 2.05 -14.53 12.63
CA GLU A 6 3.48 -14.61 12.34
C GLU A 6 3.77 -14.26 10.88
N LEU A 7 4.76 -13.39 10.68
CA LEU A 7 5.22 -13.00 9.35
C LEU A 7 6.18 -14.05 8.83
N THR A 8 5.92 -14.51 7.62
CA THR A 8 6.88 -15.28 6.82
C THR A 8 7.94 -14.35 6.24
N GLU A 9 9.01 -14.94 5.70
CA GLU A 9 10.05 -14.22 4.98
C GLU A 9 9.47 -13.39 3.81
N ALA A 10 8.52 -13.96 3.06
CA ALA A 10 7.86 -13.26 1.96
C ALA A 10 7.09 -12.02 2.42
N ASP A 11 6.45 -12.07 3.59
CA ASP A 11 5.74 -10.92 4.15
C ASP A 11 6.70 -9.82 4.61
N GLY A 12 7.81 -10.20 5.25
CA GLY A 12 8.85 -9.26 5.65
C GLY A 12 9.50 -8.58 4.45
N ALA A 13 9.90 -9.36 3.45
CA ALA A 13 10.58 -8.88 2.26
C ALA A 13 9.76 -7.82 1.51
N ILE A 14 8.45 -8.04 1.33
CA ILE A 14 7.61 -7.07 0.62
C ILE A 14 7.40 -5.78 1.43
N LEU A 15 7.32 -5.88 2.76
CA LEU A 15 7.22 -4.72 3.64
C LEU A 15 8.50 -3.89 3.65
N ASP A 16 9.66 -4.56 3.66
CA ASP A 16 10.98 -3.91 3.62
C ASP A 16 11.25 -3.23 2.28
N HIS A 17 10.81 -3.84 1.17
CA HIS A 17 10.91 -3.24 -0.16
C HIS A 17 10.23 -1.85 -0.24
N ALA A 18 9.12 -1.64 0.49
CA ALA A 18 8.50 -0.31 0.58
C ALA A 18 9.37 0.73 1.30
N VAL A 19 10.15 0.31 2.30
CA VAL A 19 11.11 1.18 3.00
C VAL A 19 12.30 1.51 2.10
N GLU A 20 12.80 0.53 1.36
CA GLU A 20 13.87 0.73 0.36
C GLU A 20 13.44 1.67 -0.78
N ALA A 21 12.17 1.59 -1.20
CA ALA A 21 11.60 2.50 -2.19
C ALA A 21 11.60 3.96 -1.71
N LEU A 22 11.36 4.23 -0.42
CA LEU A 22 11.51 5.58 0.14
C LEU A 22 12.96 6.07 0.04
N ALA A 23 13.94 5.23 0.37
CA ALA A 23 15.35 5.60 0.28
C ALA A 23 15.76 5.90 -1.17
N THR A 24 15.31 5.07 -2.12
CA THR A 24 15.54 5.26 -3.56
C THR A 24 14.86 6.52 -4.07
N ALA A 25 13.59 6.75 -3.72
CA ALA A 25 12.84 7.93 -4.11
C ALA A 25 13.48 9.22 -3.58
N ARG A 26 14.01 9.22 -2.34
CA ARG A 26 14.73 10.38 -1.79
C ARG A 26 15.98 10.74 -2.61
N LYS A 27 16.78 9.74 -2.99
CA LYS A 27 17.97 9.94 -3.85
C LYS A 27 17.58 10.50 -5.20
N ALA A 28 16.58 9.89 -5.85
CA ALA A 28 16.09 10.35 -7.15
C ALA A 28 15.54 11.80 -7.09
N MET A 29 14.78 12.14 -6.06
CA MET A 29 14.23 13.48 -5.89
C MET A 29 15.31 14.55 -5.64
N ALA A 30 16.44 14.19 -5.02
CA ALA A 30 17.57 15.10 -4.83
C ALA A 30 18.18 15.59 -6.16
N GLU A 31 18.06 14.78 -7.21
CA GLU A 31 18.53 15.05 -8.57
C GLU A 31 17.38 15.41 -9.54
N GLN A 32 16.20 15.78 -9.01
CA GLN A 32 14.99 16.09 -9.79
C GLN A 32 14.53 14.93 -10.71
N GLY A 33 14.93 13.69 -10.41
CA GLY A 33 14.53 12.46 -11.07
C GLY A 33 13.14 11.97 -10.67
N ILE A 34 12.10 12.80 -10.87
CA ILE A 34 10.72 12.53 -10.45
C ILE A 34 10.21 11.18 -11.00
N HIS A 35 10.51 10.89 -12.26
CA HIS A 35 10.14 9.65 -12.92
C HIS A 35 10.82 8.41 -12.30
N LEU A 36 12.06 8.53 -11.83
CA LEU A 36 12.77 7.46 -11.14
C LEU A 36 12.20 7.21 -9.74
N ALA A 37 11.82 8.29 -9.03
CA ALA A 37 11.13 8.17 -7.75
C ALA A 37 9.80 7.44 -7.89
N LEU A 38 8.99 7.80 -8.89
CA LEU A 38 7.74 7.11 -9.21
C LEU A 38 7.97 5.65 -9.64
N ALA A 39 8.99 5.39 -10.45
CA ALA A 39 9.34 4.02 -10.86
C ALA A 39 9.69 3.13 -9.66
N ALA A 40 10.44 3.65 -8.69
CA ALA A 40 10.75 2.92 -7.45
C ALA A 40 9.49 2.62 -6.63
N ILE A 41 8.59 3.61 -6.47
CA ILE A 41 7.36 3.44 -5.69
C ILE A 41 6.38 2.47 -6.37
N PHE A 42 6.15 2.61 -7.67
CA PHE A 42 5.24 1.73 -8.42
C PHE A 42 5.83 0.34 -8.67
N GLY A 43 7.15 0.19 -8.62
CA GLY A 43 7.80 -1.12 -8.57
C GLY A 43 7.31 -1.95 -7.37
N VAL A 44 7.14 -1.31 -6.21
CA VAL A 44 6.56 -1.95 -5.01
C VAL A 44 5.11 -2.34 -5.23
N VAL A 45 4.31 -1.50 -5.90
CA VAL A 45 2.90 -1.82 -6.24
C VAL A 45 2.83 -3.07 -7.12
N ALA A 46 3.68 -3.16 -8.15
CA ALA A 46 3.69 -4.32 -9.03
C ALA A 46 4.10 -5.61 -8.29
N GLU A 47 5.02 -5.51 -7.32
CA GLU A 47 5.37 -6.65 -6.47
C GLU A 47 4.29 -6.97 -5.44
N ALA A 48 3.56 -5.97 -4.94
CA ALA A 48 2.40 -6.15 -4.06
C ALA A 48 1.33 -7.02 -4.72
N ASP A 49 1.02 -6.75 -6.00
CA ASP A 49 0.05 -7.54 -6.77
C ASP A 49 0.53 -8.99 -6.96
N ARG A 50 1.83 -9.19 -7.25
CA ARG A 50 2.44 -10.53 -7.35
C ARG A 50 2.38 -11.28 -6.02
N TYR A 51 2.77 -10.63 -4.93
CA TYR A 51 2.67 -11.17 -3.58
C TYR A 51 1.23 -11.58 -3.28
N PHE A 52 0.27 -10.67 -3.44
CA PHE A 52 -1.15 -10.93 -3.13
C PHE A 52 -1.72 -12.09 -3.94
N ALA A 53 -1.39 -12.15 -5.23
CA ALA A 53 -1.79 -13.27 -6.09
C ALA A 53 -1.16 -14.59 -5.65
N SER A 54 0.14 -14.62 -5.33
CA SER A 54 0.84 -15.83 -4.91
C SER A 54 0.38 -16.39 -3.56
N GLN A 55 -0.15 -15.54 -2.68
CA GLN A 55 -0.64 -15.96 -1.37
C GLN A 55 -2.07 -16.52 -1.39
N GLU A 56 -2.82 -16.30 -2.49
CA GLU A 56 -4.18 -16.81 -2.69
C GLU A 56 -5.12 -16.70 -1.46
N PRO A 57 -5.30 -15.50 -0.86
CA PRO A 57 -6.03 -15.35 0.40
C PRO A 57 -7.49 -15.85 0.33
N TRP A 58 -8.11 -15.85 -0.86
CA TRP A 58 -9.44 -16.41 -1.08
C TRP A 58 -9.50 -17.92 -0.84
N ALA A 59 -8.42 -18.65 -1.14
CA ALA A 59 -8.30 -20.08 -0.87
C ALA A 59 -8.06 -20.32 0.62
N LEU A 60 -7.16 -19.52 1.22
CA LEU A 60 -6.82 -19.57 2.65
C LEU A 60 -8.03 -19.35 3.56
N ARG A 61 -9.04 -18.59 3.12
CA ARG A 61 -10.29 -18.39 3.88
C ARG A 61 -10.92 -19.69 4.39
N LYS A 62 -10.76 -20.80 3.68
CA LYS A 62 -11.32 -22.12 4.06
C LYS A 62 -10.33 -23.01 4.79
N THR A 63 -9.04 -22.89 4.49
CA THR A 63 -7.99 -23.83 4.92
C THR A 63 -7.18 -23.30 6.10
N ASP A 64 -6.82 -22.02 6.08
CA ASP A 64 -6.05 -21.35 7.13
C ASP A 64 -6.48 -19.87 7.25
N PRO A 65 -7.55 -19.61 8.02
CA PRO A 65 -8.04 -18.25 8.24
C PRO A 65 -7.01 -17.34 8.93
N VAL A 66 -6.11 -17.90 9.75
CA VAL A 66 -5.08 -17.12 10.46
C VAL A 66 -4.04 -16.61 9.46
N ARG A 67 -3.58 -17.48 8.54
CA ARG A 67 -2.69 -17.05 7.45
C ARG A 67 -3.38 -16.04 6.54
N MET A 68 -4.65 -16.24 6.20
CA MET A 68 -5.42 -15.27 5.42
C MET A 68 -5.42 -13.88 6.08
N GLU A 69 -5.69 -13.81 7.39
CA GLU A 69 -5.67 -12.54 8.12
C GLU A 69 -4.30 -11.86 8.04
N THR A 70 -3.21 -12.61 8.22
CA THR A 70 -1.84 -12.09 8.08
C THR A 70 -1.57 -11.55 6.69
N VAL A 71 -1.93 -12.28 5.62
CA VAL A 71 -1.75 -11.82 4.23
C VAL A 71 -2.51 -10.52 3.98
N LEU A 72 -3.78 -10.45 4.40
CA LEU A 72 -4.59 -9.25 4.27
C LEU A 72 -4.02 -8.08 5.09
N TRP A 73 -3.49 -8.33 6.28
CA TRP A 73 -2.81 -7.33 7.08
C TRP A 73 -1.55 -6.81 6.37
N THR A 74 -0.71 -7.72 5.86
CA THR A 74 0.52 -7.37 5.13
C THR A 74 0.21 -6.53 3.90
N THR A 75 -0.79 -6.92 3.11
CA THR A 75 -1.22 -6.14 1.94
C THR A 75 -1.76 -4.77 2.32
N ALA A 76 -2.60 -4.67 3.35
CA ALA A 76 -3.11 -3.38 3.82
C ALA A 76 -2.00 -2.45 4.32
N GLU A 77 -1.02 -3.00 5.05
CA GLU A 77 0.14 -2.26 5.54
C GLU A 77 1.04 -1.81 4.38
N LEU A 78 1.24 -2.66 3.37
CA LEU A 78 1.99 -2.31 2.17
C LEU A 78 1.32 -1.18 1.39
N VAL A 79 0.00 -1.26 1.21
CA VAL A 79 -0.79 -0.18 0.58
C VAL A 79 -0.65 1.11 1.39
N ARG A 80 -0.69 1.04 2.72
CA ARG A 80 -0.46 2.21 3.59
C ARG A 80 0.89 2.87 3.31
N ARG A 81 1.98 2.09 3.34
CA ARG A 81 3.35 2.56 3.11
C ARG A 81 3.50 3.22 1.75
N VAL A 82 3.08 2.53 0.68
CA VAL A 82 3.14 3.05 -0.68
C VAL A 82 2.30 4.32 -0.83
N THR A 83 1.09 4.35 -0.24
CA THR A 83 0.21 5.52 -0.35
C THR A 83 0.82 6.75 0.33
N VAL A 84 1.53 6.58 1.45
CA VAL A 84 2.30 7.67 2.08
C VAL A 84 3.35 8.21 1.11
N LEU A 85 4.06 7.35 0.37
CA LEU A 85 5.05 7.77 -0.64
C LEU A 85 4.43 8.48 -1.85
N CYS A 86 3.19 8.14 -2.18
CA CYS A 86 2.48 8.71 -3.33
C CYS A 86 1.94 10.14 -3.10
N GLN A 87 1.88 10.62 -1.85
CA GLN A 87 1.29 11.92 -1.51
C GLN A 87 1.85 13.12 -2.30
N PRO A 88 3.16 13.23 -2.57
CA PRO A 88 3.70 14.35 -3.36
C PRO A 88 3.25 14.36 -4.83
N PHE A 89 2.76 13.23 -5.35
CA PHE A 89 2.45 13.06 -6.78
C PHE A 89 0.94 13.04 -7.05
N ILE A 90 0.16 12.45 -6.14
CA ILE A 90 -1.29 12.29 -6.24
C ILE A 90 -1.99 12.62 -4.91
N PRO A 91 -1.84 13.85 -4.36
CA PRO A 91 -2.21 14.18 -2.99
C PRO A 91 -3.68 13.90 -2.65
N GLY A 92 -4.61 14.24 -3.55
CA GLY A 92 -6.04 14.01 -3.33
C GLY A 92 -6.40 12.52 -3.26
N SER A 93 -5.85 11.71 -4.17
CA SER A 93 -6.11 10.26 -4.19
C SER A 93 -5.39 9.54 -3.04
N ALA A 94 -4.16 9.95 -2.72
CA ALA A 94 -3.42 9.40 -1.59
C ALA A 94 -4.11 9.70 -0.26
N ALA A 95 -4.65 10.92 -0.08
CA ALA A 95 -5.43 11.25 1.10
C ALA A 95 -6.66 10.34 1.25
N LYS A 96 -7.44 10.14 0.19
CA LYS A 96 -8.60 9.24 0.17
C LYS A 96 -8.23 7.79 0.52
N LEU A 97 -7.15 7.27 -0.05
CA LEU A 97 -6.68 5.92 0.28
C LEU A 97 -6.24 5.79 1.74
N LEU A 98 -5.55 6.80 2.29
CA LEU A 98 -5.14 6.83 3.70
C LEU A 98 -6.35 6.96 4.64
N ASP A 99 -7.39 7.69 4.23
CA ASP A 99 -8.68 7.74 4.95
C ASP A 99 -9.35 6.36 4.98
N LEU A 100 -9.35 5.64 3.85
CA LEU A 100 -9.89 4.26 3.77
C LEU A 100 -9.12 3.25 4.63
N LEU A 101 -7.85 3.54 4.92
CA LEU A 101 -7.01 2.77 5.84
C LEU A 101 -7.06 3.28 7.29
N ALA A 102 -7.94 4.24 7.58
CA ALA A 102 -8.08 4.88 8.89
C ALA A 102 -6.76 5.48 9.44
N VAL A 103 -5.90 5.99 8.56
CA VAL A 103 -4.62 6.61 8.94
C VAL A 103 -4.86 8.09 9.30
N PRO A 104 -4.57 8.53 10.54
CA PRO A 104 -4.73 9.93 10.93
C PRO A 104 -3.89 10.89 10.09
N ALA A 105 -4.36 12.13 9.89
CA ALA A 105 -3.69 13.12 9.04
C ALA A 105 -2.28 13.50 9.51
N ASP A 106 -2.06 13.53 10.83
CA ASP A 106 -0.77 13.76 11.48
C ASP A 106 0.20 12.57 11.36
N LYS A 107 -0.28 11.41 10.91
CA LYS A 107 0.50 10.17 10.76
C LYS A 107 0.81 9.79 9.31
N ARG A 108 0.87 10.79 8.43
CA ARG A 108 1.08 10.61 6.98
C ARG A 108 2.44 11.10 6.49
N ASN A 109 3.36 11.50 7.35
CA ASN A 109 4.70 11.89 6.89
C ASN A 109 5.57 10.65 6.58
N PHE A 110 6.75 10.86 5.98
CA PHE A 110 7.63 9.75 5.58
C PHE A 110 8.23 8.96 6.75
N GLU A 111 8.24 9.48 7.98
CA GLU A 111 8.69 8.72 9.16
C GLU A 111 7.73 7.55 9.48
N HIS A 112 6.47 7.68 9.05
CA HIS A 112 5.45 6.66 9.26
C HIS A 112 5.55 5.48 8.30
N VAL A 113 6.52 5.39 7.39
CA VAL A 113 6.65 4.28 6.42
C VAL A 113 7.20 3.00 7.07
N HIS A 114 7.73 3.08 8.29
CA HIS A 114 8.36 1.96 8.99
C HIS A 114 7.40 1.11 9.83
N ALA A 115 7.90 -0.04 10.31
CA ALA A 115 7.14 -1.01 11.09
C ALA A 115 6.59 -0.45 12.43
N ASP A 116 7.27 0.53 13.01
CA ASP A 116 6.85 1.17 14.27
C ASP A 116 5.53 1.95 14.15
N HIS A 117 5.12 2.25 12.92
CA HIS A 117 3.91 2.99 12.58
C HIS A 117 2.90 2.14 11.81
N ALA A 118 3.04 0.81 11.87
CA ALA A 118 2.19 -0.10 11.13
C ALA A 118 0.71 -0.05 11.58
N LEU A 119 -0.18 -0.50 10.70
CA LEU A 119 -1.61 -0.61 11.00
C LEU A 119 -1.87 -1.45 12.25
N VAL A 120 -2.61 -0.89 13.20
CA VAL A 120 -2.98 -1.57 14.45
C VAL A 120 -4.12 -2.57 14.18
N PRO A 121 -3.92 -3.88 14.42
CA PRO A 121 -4.99 -4.88 14.29
C PRO A 121 -6.25 -4.50 15.08
N GLY A 122 -7.43 -4.81 14.52
CA GLY A 122 -8.72 -4.48 15.14
C GLY A 122 -9.21 -3.04 14.90
N THR A 123 -8.40 -2.15 14.33
CA THR A 123 -8.84 -0.80 13.93
C THR A 123 -10.01 -0.91 12.95
N ALA A 124 -11.11 -0.21 13.23
CA ALA A 124 -12.26 -0.17 12.32
C ALA A 124 -11.88 0.56 11.03
N LEU A 125 -12.14 -0.07 9.87
CA LEU A 125 -11.94 0.54 8.57
C LEU A 125 -13.30 0.99 8.02
N PRO A 126 -13.39 2.17 7.37
CA PRO A 126 -14.60 2.57 6.67
C PRO A 126 -14.91 1.61 5.51
N ALA A 127 -16.12 1.71 4.96
CA ALA A 127 -16.49 0.95 3.78
C ALA A 127 -15.55 1.29 2.61
N PRO A 128 -14.99 0.30 1.88
CA PRO A 128 -14.13 0.57 0.74
C PRO A 128 -14.86 1.33 -0.37
N GLU A 129 -14.22 2.37 -0.90
CA GLU A 129 -14.70 3.15 -2.05
C GLU A 129 -13.65 3.17 -3.16
N GLY A 130 -14.10 3.26 -4.42
CA GLY A 130 -13.20 3.33 -5.57
C GLY A 130 -12.46 4.66 -5.64
N VAL A 131 -11.12 4.63 -5.52
CA VAL A 131 -10.29 5.86 -5.56
C VAL A 131 -9.86 6.23 -6.99
N PHE A 132 -9.57 5.23 -7.83
CA PHE A 132 -9.13 5.41 -9.21
C PHE A 132 -10.16 4.83 -10.18
N PRO A 133 -11.19 5.61 -10.60
CA PRO A 133 -12.13 5.16 -11.62
C PRO A 133 -11.40 4.99 -12.96
N ARG A 134 -11.81 3.99 -13.74
CA ARG A 134 -11.30 3.81 -15.11
C ARG A 134 -11.71 5.01 -15.96
N TYR A 135 -10.84 5.38 -16.91
CA TYR A 135 -11.21 6.34 -17.95
C TYR A 135 -12.42 5.83 -18.73
N VAL A 136 -13.41 6.72 -18.91
CA VAL A 136 -14.60 6.48 -19.75
C VAL A 136 -14.45 7.39 -20.95
N GLU A 137 -14.32 6.79 -22.13
CA GLU A 137 -14.24 7.50 -23.39
C GLU A 137 -15.54 8.26 -23.61
N GLN A 138 -15.45 9.56 -23.91
CA GLN A 138 -16.64 10.34 -24.24
C GLN A 138 -17.03 10.02 -25.67
N ASP A 139 -18.29 9.63 -25.88
CA ASP A 139 -18.84 9.47 -27.22
C ASP A 139 -18.58 10.76 -28.01
N ALA A 140 -17.83 10.64 -29.10
CA ALA A 140 -17.60 11.75 -30.01
C ALA A 140 -18.97 12.25 -30.48
N LYS A 141 -19.37 13.46 -30.05
CA LYS A 141 -20.61 14.09 -30.51
C LYS A 141 -20.60 14.11 -32.04
N ALA A 142 -21.50 13.34 -32.64
CA ALA A 142 -21.79 13.34 -34.06
C ALA A 142 -22.49 14.64 -34.48
#